data_AF-L0A3D3-F1
#
_entry.id   AF-L0A3D3-F1
#
_cell.length_a   1.000
_cell.length_b   1.000
_cell.length_c   1.000
_cell.angle_alpha   90.00
_cell.angle_beta   90.00
_cell.angle_gamma   90.00
#
_symmetry.space_group_name_H-M   'P 1'
#
loop_
_entity.id
_entity.type
_entity.pdbx_description
1 polymer ?
#
loop_
_entity_poly.entity_id
_entity_poly.type
_entity_poly.pdbx_seq_one_letter_code
_entity_poly.pdbx_strand_id
1 'polypeptide(L)'
;MSGESPSSVFQAAQAALEAGDWERFFACLSDHDLRLLARNSLLSLWDDEQLPALLHRHAIPAELSGHFTMSLTLLVAHAERRGRAKYDGGQQRRLVGEVDRSCKAMLRAVPDLAGFTAALERLGRACGRGGSVSSSLFLGEELREVLVQGARAWGRRMEGGMWGEDLGFVRQKNGWRIRLRARHPGCTS
;
A
#
# COMPACT_ATOMS: atom_id res chain seq x y z
N MET A 1 11.54 4.50 -20.34
CA MET A 1 10.39 5.38 -20.65
C MET A 1 9.11 4.54 -20.53
N SER A 2 8.73 4.17 -19.30
CA SER A 2 7.50 3.39 -19.02
C SER A 2 6.46 4.33 -18.42
N GLY A 3 5.19 4.22 -18.85
CA GLY A 3 4.08 5.02 -18.31
C GLY A 3 3.58 6.15 -19.21
N GLU A 4 3.81 6.09 -20.52
CA GLU A 4 3.19 7.01 -21.49
C GLU A 4 1.69 6.77 -21.64
N SER A 5 1.25 5.53 -21.40
CA SER A 5 -0.17 5.12 -21.43
C SER A 5 -0.54 4.21 -20.25
N PRO A 6 -1.84 4.10 -19.89
CA PRO A 6 -2.33 3.11 -18.92
C PRO A 6 -1.89 1.67 -19.23
N SER A 7 -1.97 1.26 -20.49
CA SER A 7 -1.55 -0.08 -20.90
C SER A 7 -0.05 -0.32 -20.69
N SER A 8 0.79 0.69 -20.96
CA SER A 8 2.23 0.56 -20.75
C SER A 8 2.61 0.40 -19.27
N VAL A 9 1.91 1.08 -18.35
CA VAL A 9 2.16 0.93 -16.91
C VAL A 9 1.60 -0.39 -16.37
N PHE A 10 0.48 -0.87 -16.91
CA PHE A 10 -0.03 -2.21 -16.62
C PHE A 10 0.99 -3.30 -17.02
N GLN A 11 1.46 -3.27 -18.26
CA GLN A 11 2.48 -4.21 -18.77
C GLN A 11 3.78 -4.14 -17.96
N ALA A 12 4.22 -2.93 -17.57
CA ALA A 12 5.40 -2.77 -16.72
C ALA A 12 5.20 -3.38 -15.32
N ALA A 13 4.03 -3.21 -14.71
CA ALA A 13 3.70 -3.81 -13.42
C ALA A 13 3.63 -5.34 -13.50
N GLN A 14 3.02 -5.87 -14.56
CA GLN A 14 2.97 -7.31 -14.83
C GLN A 14 4.37 -7.90 -14.99
N ALA A 15 5.20 -7.33 -15.87
CA ALA A 15 6.57 -7.80 -16.09
C ALA A 15 7.43 -7.72 -14.82
N ALA A 16 7.21 -6.71 -13.97
CA ALA A 16 7.88 -6.60 -12.68
C ALA A 16 7.49 -7.74 -11.73
N LEU A 17 6.19 -8.08 -11.66
CA LEU A 17 5.73 -9.21 -10.82
C LEU A 17 6.18 -10.57 -11.36
N GLU A 18 6.17 -10.76 -12.68
CA GLU A 18 6.72 -11.97 -13.32
C GLU A 18 8.20 -12.18 -12.97
N ALA A 19 8.97 -11.10 -12.85
CA ALA A 19 10.37 -11.13 -12.44
C ALA A 19 10.58 -11.15 -10.91
N GLY A 20 9.53 -11.02 -10.10
CA GLY A 20 9.64 -10.86 -8.64
C GLY A 20 10.26 -9.53 -8.18
N ASP A 21 10.26 -8.51 -9.05
CA ASP A 21 10.83 -7.17 -8.81
C ASP A 21 9.79 -6.25 -8.15
N TRP A 22 9.75 -6.29 -6.82
CA TRP A 22 8.81 -5.51 -6.02
C TRP A 22 9.00 -3.99 -6.17
N GLU A 23 10.23 -3.48 -6.27
CA GLU A 23 10.47 -2.04 -6.45
C GLU A 23 9.87 -1.54 -7.75
N ARG A 24 10.11 -2.25 -8.86
CA ARG A 24 9.55 -1.86 -10.15
C ARG A 24 8.03 -1.94 -10.13
N PHE A 25 7.47 -2.96 -9.49
CA PHE A 25 6.02 -3.07 -9.32
C PHE A 25 5.46 -1.88 -8.52
N PHE A 26 5.99 -1.61 -7.34
CA PHE A 26 5.50 -0.51 -6.48
C PHE A 26 5.72 0.87 -7.13
N ALA A 27 6.77 1.04 -7.94
CA ALA A 27 6.97 2.26 -8.73
C ALA A 27 5.87 2.52 -9.76
N CYS A 28 5.11 1.50 -10.15
CA CYS A 28 3.96 1.62 -11.05
C CYS A 28 2.67 2.07 -10.34
N LEU A 29 2.61 2.04 -9.01
CA LEU A 29 1.41 2.35 -8.24
C LEU A 29 1.29 3.85 -7.93
N SER A 30 0.06 4.29 -7.67
CA SER A 30 -0.21 5.65 -7.20
C SER A 30 0.27 5.86 -5.77
N ASP A 31 0.70 7.08 -5.45
CA ASP A 31 1.09 7.49 -4.08
C ASP A 31 0.00 7.17 -3.05
N HIS A 32 -1.28 7.28 -3.43
CA HIS A 32 -2.39 6.92 -2.56
C HIS A 32 -2.36 5.45 -2.16
N ASP A 33 -2.23 4.54 -3.13
CA ASP A 33 -2.21 3.10 -2.82
C ASP A 33 -0.91 2.69 -2.12
N LEU A 34 0.22 3.28 -2.49
CA LEU A 34 1.48 3.07 -1.78
C LEU A 34 1.35 3.44 -0.29
N ARG A 35 0.72 4.57 0.04
CA ARG A 35 0.49 4.95 1.45
C ARG A 35 -0.42 3.96 2.17
N LEU A 36 -1.46 3.44 1.50
CA LEU A 36 -2.35 2.44 2.10
C LEU A 36 -1.62 1.12 2.36
N LEU A 37 -0.87 0.62 1.39
CA LEU A 37 -0.12 -0.64 1.50
C LEU A 37 1.00 -0.52 2.54
N ALA A 38 1.77 0.57 2.52
CA ALA A 38 2.81 0.83 3.51
C ALA A 38 2.23 0.97 4.92
N ARG A 39 1.10 1.67 5.09
CA ARG A 39 0.39 1.77 6.38
C ARG A 39 -0.01 0.39 6.91
N ASN A 40 -0.64 -0.42 6.08
CA ASN A 40 -1.08 -1.76 6.50
C ASN A 40 0.11 -2.64 6.87
N SER A 41 1.20 -2.56 6.11
CA SER A 41 2.44 -3.29 6.40
C SER A 41 3.09 -2.81 7.69
N LEU A 42 3.16 -1.50 7.94
CA LEU A 42 3.66 -0.93 9.20
C LEU A 42 2.87 -1.40 10.42
N LEU A 43 1.53 -1.42 10.32
CA LEU A 43 0.67 -1.92 11.38
C LEU A 43 0.84 -3.43 11.58
N SER A 44 1.11 -4.19 10.52
CA SER A 44 1.36 -5.63 10.60
C SER A 44 2.75 -5.96 11.15
N LEU A 45 3.75 -5.10 10.94
CA LEU A 45 5.16 -5.38 11.25
C LEU A 45 5.67 -4.61 12.49
N TRP A 46 4.79 -3.96 13.25
CA TRP A 46 5.16 -3.01 14.29
C TRP A 46 6.04 -3.57 15.41
N ASP A 47 5.93 -4.88 15.66
CA ASP A 47 6.64 -5.66 16.67
C ASP A 47 7.82 -6.46 16.08
N ASP A 48 8.13 -6.28 14.79
CA ASP A 48 9.28 -6.93 14.14
C ASP A 48 10.59 -6.22 14.50
N GLU A 49 11.59 -7.00 14.92
CA GLU A 49 12.89 -6.49 15.38
C GLU A 49 13.70 -5.80 14.28
N GLN A 50 13.43 -6.10 13.00
CA GLN A 50 14.13 -5.49 11.86
C GLN A 50 13.48 -4.17 11.41
N LEU A 51 12.24 -3.90 11.84
CA LEU A 51 11.52 -2.70 11.43
C LEU A 51 12.28 -1.41 11.79
N PRO A 52 12.83 -1.19 13.00
CA PRO A 52 13.56 0.04 13.32
C PRO A 52 14.75 0.32 12.39
N ALA A 53 15.51 -0.72 12.03
CA ALA A 53 16.64 -0.59 11.09
C ALA A 53 16.16 -0.24 9.68
N LEU A 54 15.02 -0.79 9.25
CA LEU A 54 14.38 -0.46 7.97
C LEU A 54 13.89 1.00 7.97
N LEU A 55 13.22 1.46 9.03
CA LEU A 55 12.76 2.85 9.15
C LEU A 55 13.94 3.84 9.06
N HIS A 56 15.05 3.53 9.73
CA HIS A 56 16.27 4.33 9.68
C HIS A 56 16.87 4.38 8.26
N ARG A 57 16.95 3.23 7.57
CA ARG A 57 17.48 3.13 6.19
C ARG A 57 16.70 3.97 5.19
N HIS A 58 15.41 4.14 5.41
CA HIS A 58 14.54 4.97 4.58
C HIS A 58 14.39 6.42 5.10
N ALA A 59 15.34 6.86 5.93
CA ALA A 59 15.45 8.23 6.44
C ALA A 59 14.21 8.72 7.20
N ILE A 60 13.47 7.83 7.86
CA ILE A 60 12.37 8.22 8.74
C ILE A 60 12.96 8.75 10.05
N PRO A 61 12.60 9.98 10.48
CA PRO A 61 13.06 10.55 11.74
C PRO A 61 12.76 9.65 12.94
N ALA A 62 13.75 9.50 13.83
CA ALA A 62 13.66 8.64 15.01
C ALA A 62 12.49 9.03 15.93
N GLU A 63 12.18 10.31 16.00
CA GLU A 63 11.07 10.87 16.78
C GLU A 63 9.72 10.38 16.24
N LEU A 64 9.57 10.34 14.90
CA LEU A 64 8.33 9.86 14.27
C LEU A 64 8.16 8.34 14.47
N SER A 65 9.23 7.56 14.31
CA SER A 65 9.20 6.13 14.60
C SER A 65 8.91 5.85 16.08
N GLY A 66 9.52 6.61 17.00
CA GLY A 66 9.31 6.46 18.44
C GLY A 66 7.87 6.77 18.84
N HIS A 67 7.28 7.86 18.30
CA HIS A 67 5.87 8.17 18.52
C HIS A 67 4.93 7.08 18.00
N PHE A 68 5.22 6.52 16.81
CA PHE A 68 4.43 5.43 16.24
C PHE A 68 4.47 4.17 17.12
N THR A 69 5.66 3.71 17.49
CA THR A 69 5.83 2.52 18.36
C THR A 69 5.16 2.72 19.71
N MET A 70 5.32 3.90 20.33
CA MET A 70 4.66 4.22 21.60
C MET A 70 3.14 4.20 21.48
N SER A 71 2.56 4.87 20.47
CA SER A 71 1.11 4.89 20.26
C SER A 71 0.53 3.50 20.00
N LEU A 72 1.22 2.65 19.25
CA LEU A 72 0.79 1.27 19.03
C LEU A 72 0.88 0.42 20.29
N THR A 73 1.97 0.54 21.04
CA THR A 73 2.14 -0.16 22.32
C THR A 73 1.00 0.18 23.28
N LEU A 74 0.62 1.46 23.38
CA LEU A 74 -0.51 1.89 24.20
C LEU A 74 -1.85 1.35 23.69
N LEU A 75 -2.05 1.30 22.37
CA LEU A 75 -3.27 0.74 21.78
C LEU A 75 -3.40 -0.77 22.06
N VAL A 76 -2.32 -1.53 21.89
CA VAL A 76 -2.28 -2.98 22.15
C VAL A 76 -2.50 -3.25 23.64
N ALA A 77 -1.78 -2.55 24.52
CA ALA A 77 -1.96 -2.69 25.97
C ALA A 77 -3.39 -2.33 26.41
N HIS A 78 -4.02 -1.33 25.78
CA HIS A 78 -5.42 -1.01 26.02
C HIS A 78 -6.37 -2.12 25.52
N ALA A 79 -6.11 -2.70 24.35
CA ALA A 79 -6.89 -3.81 23.81
C ALA A 79 -6.78 -5.09 24.66
N GLU A 80 -5.61 -5.40 25.21
CA GLU A 80 -5.40 -6.55 26.10
C GLU A 80 -6.15 -6.40 27.44
N ARG A 81 -6.11 -5.20 28.03
CA ARG A 81 -6.85 -4.89 29.27
C ARG A 81 -8.36 -4.97 29.08
N ARG A 82 -8.85 -4.70 27.86
CA ARG A 82 -10.26 -4.76 27.47
C ARG A 82 -10.87 -6.16 27.62
N GLY A 83 -10.07 -7.22 27.57
CA GLY A 83 -10.53 -8.58 27.88
C GLY A 83 -11.07 -8.75 29.31
N ARG A 84 -10.97 -7.72 30.18
CA ARG A 84 -11.26 -7.79 31.62
C ARG A 84 -12.16 -6.66 32.17
N ALA A 85 -12.61 -5.67 31.37
CA ALA A 85 -13.35 -4.50 31.91
C ALA A 85 -14.40 -3.89 30.94
N LYS A 86 -15.33 -3.08 31.51
CA LYS A 86 -16.41 -2.35 30.80
C LYS A 86 -15.83 -1.36 29.77
N TYR A 87 -16.46 -1.29 28.60
CA TYR A 87 -15.98 -0.56 27.41
C TYR A 87 -15.92 0.96 27.56
N ASP A 88 -14.73 1.57 27.37
CA ASP A 88 -14.57 3.00 27.07
C ASP A 88 -14.21 3.20 25.59
N GLY A 89 -15.22 3.43 24.76
CA GLY A 89 -15.04 3.71 23.34
C GLY A 89 -14.41 5.07 23.03
N GLY A 90 -14.36 6.00 24.00
CA GLY A 90 -13.70 7.29 23.85
C GLY A 90 -12.18 7.14 23.79
N GLN A 91 -11.61 6.41 24.76
CA GLN A 91 -10.17 6.18 24.83
C GLN A 91 -9.64 5.39 23.63
N GLN A 92 -10.33 4.32 23.21
CA GLN A 92 -9.92 3.54 22.04
C GLN A 92 -9.88 4.38 20.76
N ARG A 93 -10.91 5.19 20.50
CA ARG A 93 -10.95 6.06 19.31
C ARG A 93 -9.80 7.05 19.29
N ARG A 94 -9.44 7.60 20.45
CA ARG A 94 -8.29 8.50 20.58
C ARG A 94 -6.98 7.79 20.23
N LEU A 95 -6.74 6.60 20.79
CA LEU A 95 -5.52 5.82 20.53
C LEU A 95 -5.39 5.41 19.06
N VAL A 96 -6.49 4.95 18.44
CA VAL A 96 -6.53 4.66 17.00
C VAL A 96 -6.22 5.91 16.18
N GLY A 97 -6.75 7.07 16.57
CA GLY A 97 -6.45 8.35 15.93
C GLY A 97 -4.99 8.79 16.08
N GLU A 98 -4.36 8.51 17.22
CA GLU A 98 -2.94 8.78 17.46
C GLU A 98 -2.06 7.91 16.56
N VAL A 99 -2.31 6.59 16.51
CA VAL A 99 -1.62 5.65 15.61
C VAL A 99 -1.75 6.10 14.15
N ASP A 100 -2.95 6.45 13.71
CA ASP A 100 -3.19 6.87 12.32
C ASP A 100 -2.44 8.17 11.97
N ARG A 101 -2.39 9.14 12.90
CA ARG A 101 -1.61 10.37 12.71
C ARG A 101 -0.12 10.11 12.65
N SER A 102 0.42 9.31 13.57
CA SER A 102 1.84 8.96 13.59
C SER A 102 2.26 8.21 12.32
N CYS A 103 1.46 7.23 11.88
CA CYS A 103 1.72 6.51 10.64
C CYS A 103 1.68 7.45 9.41
N LYS A 104 0.68 8.33 9.33
CA LYS A 104 0.61 9.33 8.25
C LYS A 104 1.80 10.27 8.25
N ALA A 105 2.28 10.70 9.41
CA ALA A 105 3.46 11.55 9.53
C ALA A 105 4.72 10.84 9.03
N MET A 106 4.95 9.59 9.45
CA MET A 106 6.06 8.77 8.96
C MET A 106 6.02 8.62 7.44
N LEU A 107 4.88 8.19 6.88
CA LEU A 107 4.75 7.98 5.44
C LEU A 107 4.88 9.26 4.61
N ARG A 108 4.66 10.45 5.21
CA ARG A 108 4.92 11.74 4.55
C ARG A 108 6.41 12.10 4.54
N ALA A 109 7.17 11.61 5.52
CA ALA A 109 8.60 11.87 5.63
C ALA A 109 9.45 10.95 4.73
N VAL A 110 8.90 9.83 4.25
CA VAL A 110 9.61 8.88 3.37
C VAL A 110 9.95 9.53 2.01
N PRO A 111 11.23 9.64 1.63
CA PRO A 111 11.62 10.26 0.36
C PRO A 111 11.26 9.40 -0.87
N ASP A 112 11.45 8.08 -0.77
CA ASP A 112 11.10 7.11 -1.79
C ASP A 112 10.06 6.13 -1.24
N LEU A 113 8.78 6.47 -1.45
CA LEU A 113 7.66 5.68 -0.94
C LEU A 113 7.54 4.32 -1.66
N ALA A 114 7.91 4.24 -2.94
CA ALA A 114 7.83 2.99 -3.71
C ALA A 114 8.87 1.99 -3.19
N GLY A 115 10.13 2.42 -3.06
CA GLY A 115 11.20 1.60 -2.48
C GLY A 115 10.93 1.21 -1.02
N PHE A 116 10.37 2.12 -0.22
CA PHE A 116 9.97 1.82 1.15
C PHE A 116 8.86 0.77 1.23
N THR A 117 7.83 0.88 0.39
CA THR A 117 6.75 -0.12 0.32
C THR A 117 7.30 -1.48 -0.11
N ALA A 118 8.22 -1.52 -1.07
CA ALA A 118 8.90 -2.74 -1.50
C ALA A 118 9.71 -3.39 -0.36
N ALA A 119 10.42 -2.58 0.44
CA ALA A 119 11.17 -3.08 1.58
C ALA A 119 10.25 -3.67 2.67
N LEU A 120 9.13 -3.00 2.97
CA LEU A 120 8.11 -3.53 3.89
C LEU A 120 7.48 -4.82 3.38
N GLU A 121 7.17 -4.91 2.09
CA GLU A 121 6.62 -6.11 1.45
C GLU A 121 7.56 -7.31 1.62
N ARG A 122 8.87 -7.10 1.39
CA ARG A 122 9.87 -8.14 1.59
C ARG A 122 10.00 -8.57 3.04
N LEU A 123 10.01 -7.61 3.96
CA LEU A 123 10.08 -7.92 5.39
C LEU A 123 8.87 -8.75 5.82
N GLY A 124 7.66 -8.35 5.42
CA GLY A 124 6.42 -9.09 5.72
C GLY A 124 6.42 -10.53 5.20
N ARG A 125 6.92 -10.74 3.98
CA ARG A 125 7.07 -12.07 3.40
C ARG A 125 8.14 -12.90 4.13
N ALA A 126 9.28 -12.30 4.44
CA ALA A 126 10.39 -12.98 5.11
C ALA A 126 10.03 -13.42 6.55
N CYS A 127 9.21 -12.63 7.25
CA CYS A 127 8.77 -12.94 8.61
C CYS A 127 7.48 -13.78 8.68
N GLY A 128 6.98 -14.31 7.54
CA GLY A 128 5.79 -15.16 7.49
C GLY A 128 4.46 -14.44 7.75
N ARG A 129 4.43 -13.10 7.78
CA ARG A 129 3.20 -12.30 7.94
C ARG A 129 2.46 -12.06 6.63
N GLY A 130 2.99 -12.58 5.52
CA GLY A 130 2.42 -12.47 4.19
C GLY A 130 2.77 -11.17 3.48
N GLY A 131 2.24 -11.02 2.27
CA GLY A 131 2.39 -9.82 1.44
C GLY A 131 1.16 -8.93 1.48
N SER A 132 1.35 -7.62 1.28
CA SER A 132 0.26 -6.66 1.12
C SER A 132 -0.44 -6.77 -0.24
N VAL A 133 0.23 -7.42 -1.21
CA VAL A 133 -0.25 -7.68 -2.57
C VAL A 133 -0.07 -9.16 -2.89
N SER A 134 -1.01 -9.77 -3.62
CA SER A 134 -0.82 -11.15 -4.10
C SER A 134 0.37 -11.22 -5.07
N SER A 135 1.22 -12.24 -4.95
CA SER A 135 2.28 -12.48 -5.94
C SER A 135 1.73 -12.93 -7.29
N SER A 136 0.47 -13.34 -7.36
CA SER A 136 -0.22 -13.67 -8.62
C SER A 136 -0.97 -12.49 -9.24
N LEU A 137 -0.98 -11.31 -8.59
CA LEU A 137 -1.65 -10.14 -9.15
C LEU A 137 -1.11 -9.84 -10.55
N PHE A 138 -1.96 -9.59 -11.54
CA PHE A 138 -1.57 -9.30 -12.93
C PHE A 138 -0.96 -10.47 -13.71
N LEU A 139 -0.64 -11.60 -13.07
CA LEU A 139 -0.01 -12.73 -13.75
C LEU A 139 -1.05 -13.48 -14.59
N GLY A 140 -0.84 -13.53 -15.91
CA GLY A 140 -1.77 -14.16 -16.85
C GLY A 140 -3.06 -13.37 -17.08
N GLU A 141 -3.08 -12.10 -16.67
CA GLU A 141 -4.22 -11.20 -16.84
C GLU A 141 -4.03 -10.26 -18.03
N GLU A 142 -5.14 -9.81 -18.62
CA GLU A 142 -5.13 -8.83 -19.70
C GLU A 142 -5.88 -7.56 -19.31
N LEU A 143 -5.38 -6.40 -19.75
CA LEU A 143 -6.09 -5.14 -19.64
C LEU A 143 -6.91 -4.87 -20.90
N ARG A 144 -8.23 -4.74 -20.76
CA ARG A 144 -9.19 -4.45 -21.84
C ARG A 144 -9.98 -3.18 -21.56
N GLU A 145 -10.70 -2.69 -22.57
CA GLU A 145 -11.70 -1.61 -22.42
C GLU A 145 -11.14 -0.33 -21.76
N VAL A 146 -9.91 0.06 -22.12
CA VAL A 146 -9.25 1.21 -21.51
C VAL A 146 -9.90 2.52 -21.97
N LEU A 147 -10.55 3.21 -21.05
CA LEU A 147 -11.16 4.53 -21.24
C LEU A 147 -10.32 5.61 -20.55
N VAL A 148 -9.81 6.56 -21.32
CA VAL A 148 -9.02 7.70 -20.81
C VAL A 148 -9.89 8.96 -20.76
N GLN A 149 -10.00 9.58 -19.58
CA GLN A 149 -10.68 10.86 -19.38
C GLN A 149 -9.76 11.85 -18.65
N GLY A 150 -9.09 12.70 -19.43
CA GLY A 150 -8.17 13.70 -18.90
C GLY A 150 -7.00 13.08 -18.13
N ALA A 151 -6.92 13.36 -16.83
CA ALA A 151 -5.88 12.86 -15.93
C ALA A 151 -6.21 11.52 -15.25
N ARG A 152 -7.31 10.87 -15.65
CA ARG A 152 -7.73 9.57 -15.13
C ARG A 152 -8.01 8.63 -16.27
N ALA A 153 -7.83 7.34 -16.03
CA ALA A 153 -8.29 6.30 -16.93
C ALA A 153 -8.79 5.10 -16.13
N TRP A 154 -9.57 4.26 -16.78
CA TRP A 154 -10.05 3.00 -16.24
C TRP A 154 -9.90 1.95 -17.32
N GLY A 155 -9.62 0.73 -16.92
CA GLY A 155 -9.69 -0.43 -17.79
C GLY A 155 -10.17 -1.62 -17.00
N ARG A 156 -10.55 -2.67 -17.71
CA ARG A 156 -11.02 -3.92 -17.12
C ARG A 156 -9.90 -4.95 -17.18
N ARG A 157 -9.54 -5.46 -16.01
CA ARG A 157 -8.53 -6.48 -15.81
C ARG A 157 -9.20 -7.85 -15.88
N MET A 158 -8.84 -8.64 -16.88
CA MET A 158 -9.48 -9.91 -17.18
C MET A 158 -8.56 -11.08 -16.83
N GLU A 159 -9.05 -12.02 -16.01
CA GLU A 159 -8.39 -13.30 -15.72
C GLU A 159 -9.10 -14.41 -16.51
N GLY A 160 -8.35 -15.14 -17.35
CA GLY A 160 -8.88 -16.26 -18.14
C GLY A 160 -10.06 -15.91 -19.05
N GLY A 161 -10.25 -14.62 -19.39
CA GLY A 161 -11.35 -14.12 -20.21
C GLY A 161 -12.74 -14.15 -19.57
N MET A 162 -12.90 -14.64 -18.33
CA MET A 162 -14.20 -14.84 -17.68
C MET A 162 -14.47 -13.88 -16.53
N TRP A 163 -13.45 -13.59 -15.71
CA TRP A 163 -13.58 -12.70 -14.56
C TRP A 163 -12.90 -11.37 -14.83
N GLY A 164 -13.61 -10.27 -14.55
CA GLY A 164 -13.18 -8.93 -14.91
C GLY A 164 -13.35 -7.94 -13.76
N GLU A 165 -12.25 -7.39 -13.26
CA GLU A 165 -12.25 -6.35 -12.22
C GLU A 165 -11.86 -4.98 -12.79
N ASP A 166 -12.43 -3.92 -12.25
CA ASP A 166 -12.05 -2.55 -12.60
C ASP A 166 -10.63 -2.24 -12.09
N LEU A 167 -9.81 -1.67 -12.98
CA LEU A 167 -8.50 -1.12 -12.64
C LEU A 167 -8.44 0.35 -13.03
N GLY A 168 -8.07 1.20 -12.07
CA GLY A 168 -7.93 2.63 -12.33
C GLY A 168 -6.50 3.01 -12.67
N PHE A 169 -6.39 4.18 -13.30
CA PHE A 169 -5.12 4.83 -13.56
C PHE A 169 -5.24 6.32 -13.33
N VAL A 170 -4.16 6.93 -12.86
CA VAL A 170 -4.06 8.37 -12.65
C VAL A 170 -2.77 8.88 -13.30
N ARG A 171 -2.88 10.00 -14.01
CA ARG A 171 -1.73 10.68 -14.61
C ARG A 171 -1.07 11.57 -13.56
N GLN A 172 0.21 11.35 -13.32
CA GLN A 172 1.05 12.18 -12.46
C GLN A 172 2.13 12.88 -13.31
N LYS A 173 2.94 13.74 -12.68
CA LYS A 173 4.04 14.46 -13.37
C LYS A 173 4.97 13.52 -14.14
N ASN A 174 5.19 12.31 -13.62
CA ASN A 174 6.14 11.32 -14.15
C ASN A 174 5.43 10.15 -14.87
N GLY A 175 4.26 10.40 -15.47
CA GLY A 175 3.50 9.42 -16.25
C GLY A 175 2.29 8.84 -15.53
N TRP A 176 1.70 7.80 -16.12
CA TRP A 176 0.56 7.09 -15.57
C TRP A 176 0.96 6.21 -14.39
N ARG A 177 0.04 6.03 -13.43
CA ARG A 177 0.16 5.16 -12.27
C ARG A 177 -1.12 4.38 -12.04
N ILE A 178 -0.98 3.15 -11.58
CA ILE A 178 -2.08 2.24 -11.28
C ILE A 178 -2.77 2.65 -9.97
N ARG A 179 -4.09 2.56 -9.97
CA ARG A 179 -4.95 2.58 -8.78
C ARG A 179 -5.64 1.23 -8.62
N LEU A 180 -5.16 0.43 -7.68
CA LEU A 180 -5.60 -0.97 -7.46
C LEU A 180 -7.06 -1.09 -7.04
N ARG A 181 -7.62 -0.06 -6.38
CA ARG A 181 -9.01 -0.06 -5.89
C ARG A 181 -9.81 1.14 -6.39
N ALA A 182 -9.71 1.43 -7.69
CA ALA A 182 -10.55 2.44 -8.29
C ALA A 182 -11.86 1.81 -8.78
N ARG A 183 -12.99 2.46 -8.49
CA ARG A 183 -14.27 2.12 -9.12
C ARG A 183 -14.45 2.96 -10.38
N HIS A 184 -14.96 2.36 -11.45
CA HIS A 184 -15.40 3.12 -12.61
C HIS A 184 -16.59 4.04 -12.23
N PRO A 185 -16.56 5.34 -12.55
CA PRO A 185 -17.73 6.19 -12.38
C PRO A 185 -18.86 5.68 -13.28
N GLY A 186 -19.92 5.12 -12.68
CA GLY A 186 -21.06 4.53 -13.39
C GLY A 186 -21.37 3.08 -13.02
N CYS A 187 -20.45 2.37 -12.36
CA CYS A 187 -20.75 1.05 -11.79
C CYS A 187 -21.28 1.21 -10.36
N THR A 188 -22.59 1.30 -10.21
CA THR A 188 -23.26 1.09 -8.92
C THR A 188 -23.36 -0.42 -8.69
N SER A 189 -22.63 -0.90 -7.68
CA SER A 189 -22.82 -2.23 -7.07
C SER A 189 -24.18 -2.33 -6.40
#